data_AF-A0A427A2D8-F1
#
_entry.id   AF-A0A427A2D8-F1
#
_cell.length_a   1.000
_cell.length_b   1.000
_cell.length_c   1.000
_cell.angle_alpha   90.00
_cell.angle_beta   90.00
_cell.angle_gamma   90.00
#
_symmetry.space_group_name_H-M   'P 1'
#
loop_
_entity.id
_entity.type
_entity.pdbx_description
1 polymer ?
#
loop_
_entity_poly.entity_id
_entity_poly.type
_entity_poly.pdbx_seq_one_letter_code
_entity_poly.pdbx_strand_id
1 'polypeptide(L)'
;MHLLLSVFIHFVQSVPVQSGQTPPLLQYFGTLLTRGKLNAFESLELSRLVVNQNKKNLLENWLAEDKLECSEELGDLVKVGYTPDYLFLLQTILRSDPQVRFYGEVIFFLVMVCFEQRNMIREATAFLLDVLKPNLPEHAFLQTKVMLSAYVCLVNPGNAPMVVGQLLDDECPEDFIKGLILSVRSLLPVEPLVAECEKRFVTSPTLNSAFSGNFNLQNLLILTAIKADPSRVMDYVNRLDNFDGPAVGEVAVEAQLYEEAFAIFKKFNLNVQAVNVLLDNIQSIERAVEFAFRVEEDDVWSQVAKAQLREGLVSDAVESFIRADDATQFLDVIRAAENANIYHDLVKYLLMVRQKVKEPKVDSELIYAYAKIDRLGEIEEFILMPNVANLQNVGDRLFDDALYEAAKIIFTFISNWAKLASTLVKLRQFQGAVDAARKANSSKTWKEVLHFYLQEHPDLINDLLHVLALRVDHTRVVDIMRKVLTCTHTIITSPCMYQAGHLHLVKPYMVAVQSNNVAAVNEALNGIYVEEEDYDRLRESVDIHDNFDQIGLAQRVKFFYLFIPNHSIIV
;
A
#
# COMPACT_ATOMS: atom_id res chain seq x y z
N MET A 1 89.17 42.80 -19.20
CA MET A 1 88.47 41.61 -19.73
C MET A 1 87.03 41.89 -20.13
N HIS A 2 86.21 42.57 -19.32
CA HIS A 2 84.79 42.85 -19.63
C HIS A 2 84.53 43.55 -20.99
N LEU A 3 85.34 44.55 -21.38
CA LEU A 3 85.19 45.21 -22.70
C LEU A 3 85.50 44.28 -23.88
N LEU A 4 86.46 43.37 -23.75
CA LEU A 4 86.79 42.39 -24.78
C LEU A 4 85.69 41.34 -24.90
N LEU A 5 85.06 40.96 -23.78
CA LEU A 5 83.96 40.01 -23.74
C LEU A 5 82.67 40.58 -24.35
N SER A 6 82.33 41.85 -24.06
CA SER A 6 81.15 42.50 -24.65
C SER A 6 81.31 42.71 -26.16
N VAL A 7 82.51 43.11 -26.62
CA VAL A 7 82.82 43.24 -28.06
C VAL A 7 82.76 41.88 -28.77
N PHE A 8 83.22 40.81 -28.12
CA PHE A 8 83.16 39.46 -28.67
C PHE A 8 81.72 38.94 -28.76
N ILE A 9 80.89 39.15 -27.74
CA ILE A 9 79.46 38.78 -27.75
C ILE A 9 78.70 39.55 -28.84
N HIS A 10 78.97 40.86 -28.98
CA HIS A 10 78.37 41.68 -30.05
C HIS A 10 78.80 41.22 -31.44
N PHE A 11 80.08 40.83 -31.61
CA PHE A 11 80.58 40.29 -32.86
C PHE A 11 79.88 38.96 -33.22
N VAL A 12 79.75 38.03 -32.27
CA VAL A 12 79.08 36.74 -32.48
C VAL A 12 77.58 36.90 -32.76
N GLN A 13 76.92 37.92 -32.19
CA GLN A 13 75.54 38.29 -32.52
C GLN A 13 75.38 38.86 -33.94
N SER A 14 76.42 39.50 -34.48
CA SER A 14 76.39 40.12 -35.82
C SER A 14 76.64 39.15 -36.98
N VAL A 15 76.99 37.89 -36.69
CA VAL A 15 77.20 36.86 -37.71
C VAL A 15 75.85 36.34 -38.20
N PRO A 16 75.51 36.47 -39.50
CA PRO A 16 74.22 36.04 -40.03
C PRO A 16 74.08 34.51 -39.99
N VAL A 17 72.97 34.03 -39.42
CA VAL A 17 72.67 32.60 -39.25
C VAL A 17 72.01 32.05 -40.53
N GLN A 18 72.57 31.00 -41.13
CA GLN A 18 71.91 30.30 -42.24
C GLN A 18 70.76 29.40 -41.71
N SER A 19 69.65 29.39 -42.44
CA SER A 19 68.40 28.70 -42.07
C SER A 19 68.61 27.20 -41.78
N GLY A 20 68.42 26.79 -40.52
CA GLY A 20 68.49 25.40 -40.07
C GLY A 20 69.62 25.07 -39.08
N GLN A 21 70.54 25.98 -38.79
CA GLN A 21 71.58 25.79 -37.77
C GLN A 21 71.25 26.51 -36.46
N THR A 22 71.65 25.91 -35.32
CA THR A 22 71.52 26.55 -34.00
C THR A 22 72.34 27.84 -33.94
N PRO A 23 71.80 28.94 -33.38
CA PRO A 23 72.50 30.23 -33.33
C PRO A 23 73.90 30.08 -32.70
N PRO A 24 74.97 30.66 -33.30
CA PRO A 24 76.34 30.52 -32.82
C PRO A 24 76.51 30.93 -31.35
N LEU A 25 75.72 31.92 -30.91
CA LEU A 25 75.71 32.42 -29.54
C LEU A 25 75.15 31.39 -28.54
N LEU A 26 74.18 30.57 -28.95
CA LEU A 26 73.62 29.52 -28.09
C LEU A 26 74.59 28.32 -27.97
N GLN A 27 75.34 28.01 -29.04
CA GLN A 27 76.42 27.01 -28.99
C GLN A 27 77.57 27.47 -28.08
N TYR A 28 77.90 28.76 -28.11
CA TYR A 28 78.91 29.35 -27.23
C TYR A 28 78.53 29.21 -25.74
N PHE A 29 77.33 29.62 -25.36
CA PHE A 29 76.85 29.47 -23.97
C PHE A 29 76.62 28.00 -23.57
N GLY A 30 76.20 27.13 -24.50
CA GLY A 30 76.12 25.69 -24.25
C GLY A 30 77.48 25.05 -23.95
N THR A 31 78.55 25.51 -24.61
CA THR A 31 79.92 25.04 -24.35
C THR A 31 80.48 25.62 -23.04
N LEU A 32 80.06 26.81 -22.62
CA LEU A 32 80.44 27.38 -21.33
C LEU A 32 79.72 26.71 -20.15
N LEU A 33 78.42 26.44 -20.29
CA LEU A 33 77.62 25.71 -19.28
C LEU A 33 78.08 24.28 -19.03
N THR A 34 78.81 23.68 -19.98
CA THR A 34 79.45 22.36 -19.82
C THR A 34 80.84 22.44 -19.19
N ARG A 35 81.46 23.62 -19.16
CA ARG A 35 82.80 23.86 -18.56
C ARG A 35 82.74 24.37 -17.12
N GLY A 36 81.63 24.96 -16.68
CA GLY A 36 81.45 25.40 -15.30
C GLY A 36 80.36 26.45 -15.12
N LYS A 37 80.31 27.05 -13.91
CA LYS A 37 79.38 28.12 -13.54
C LYS A 37 79.68 29.40 -14.31
N LEU A 38 78.65 30.01 -14.89
CA LEU A 38 78.75 31.27 -15.62
C LEU A 38 78.89 32.44 -14.65
N ASN A 39 79.62 33.48 -15.06
CA ASN A 39 79.71 34.71 -14.26
C ASN A 39 78.44 35.57 -14.39
N ALA A 40 78.28 36.58 -13.54
CA ALA A 40 77.09 37.44 -13.48
C ALA A 40 76.73 38.09 -14.84
N PHE A 41 77.73 38.49 -15.63
CA PHE A 41 77.49 39.13 -16.93
C PHE A 41 77.04 38.12 -18.00
N GLU A 42 77.68 36.96 -18.06
CA GLU A 42 77.30 35.85 -18.95
C GLU A 42 75.92 35.28 -18.60
N SER A 43 75.61 35.19 -17.31
CA SER A 43 74.32 34.73 -16.80
C SER A 43 73.20 35.68 -17.21
N LEU A 44 73.43 36.99 -17.16
CA LEU A 44 72.45 38.00 -17.57
C LEU A 44 72.16 37.96 -19.08
N GLU A 45 73.19 37.88 -19.93
CA GLU A 45 73.03 37.85 -21.39
C GLU A 45 72.35 36.57 -21.89
N LEU A 46 72.70 35.42 -21.31
CA LEU A 46 72.01 34.16 -21.59
C LEU A 46 70.53 34.24 -21.17
N SER A 47 70.25 34.82 -20.01
CA SER A 47 68.90 34.92 -19.47
C SER A 47 68.01 35.85 -20.29
N ARG A 48 68.53 36.99 -20.77
CA ARG A 48 67.81 37.87 -21.72
C ARG A 48 67.40 37.11 -22.99
N LEU A 49 68.29 36.28 -23.51
CA LEU A 49 68.06 35.54 -24.74
C LEU A 49 67.01 34.43 -24.57
N VAL A 50 67.06 33.70 -23.45
CA VAL A 50 66.12 32.61 -23.13
C VAL A 50 64.73 33.15 -22.78
N VAL A 51 64.66 34.29 -22.07
CA VAL A 51 63.40 34.98 -21.79
C VAL A 51 62.76 35.50 -23.07
N ASN A 52 63.52 36.08 -23.99
CA ASN A 52 63.01 36.53 -25.30
C ASN A 52 62.52 35.36 -26.19
N GLN A 53 63.10 34.16 -26.03
CA GLN A 53 62.66 32.95 -26.75
C GLN A 53 61.55 32.18 -26.01
N ASN A 54 61.04 32.72 -24.90
CA ASN A 54 59.94 32.16 -24.11
C ASN A 54 60.21 30.76 -23.52
N LYS A 55 61.49 30.43 -23.23
CA LYS A 55 61.93 29.14 -22.67
C LYS A 55 62.37 29.24 -21.21
N LYS A 56 61.56 29.90 -20.37
CA LYS A 56 61.89 30.22 -18.96
C LYS A 56 62.20 29.01 -18.09
N ASN A 57 61.63 27.84 -18.40
CA ASN A 57 61.85 26.60 -17.65
C ASN A 57 63.32 26.13 -17.66
N LEU A 58 64.10 26.52 -18.68
CA LEU A 58 65.53 26.19 -18.72
C LEU A 58 66.34 27.04 -17.72
N LEU A 59 65.91 28.27 -17.46
CA LEU A 59 66.54 29.15 -16.46
C LEU A 59 66.33 28.62 -15.05
N GLU A 60 65.12 28.14 -14.74
CA GLU A 60 64.81 27.52 -13.45
C GLU A 60 65.67 26.27 -13.21
N ASN A 61 65.83 25.41 -14.23
CA ASN A 61 66.69 24.23 -14.15
C ASN A 61 68.17 24.59 -13.96
N TRP A 62 68.69 25.61 -14.65
CA TRP A 62 70.09 26.01 -14.51
C TRP A 62 70.39 26.78 -13.23
N LEU A 63 69.40 27.49 -12.66
CA LEU A 63 69.47 28.05 -11.31
C LEU A 63 69.48 26.94 -10.25
N ALA A 64 68.66 25.91 -10.41
CA ALA A 64 68.63 24.76 -9.51
C ALA A 64 69.94 23.94 -9.54
N GLU A 65 70.60 23.86 -10.70
CA GLU A 65 71.89 23.19 -10.89
C GLU A 65 73.12 24.06 -10.51
N ASP A 66 72.90 25.26 -9.93
CA ASP A 66 73.93 26.26 -9.57
C ASP A 66 74.87 26.68 -10.70
N LYS A 67 74.39 26.65 -11.95
CA LYS A 67 75.19 26.97 -13.15
C LYS A 67 75.20 28.45 -13.51
N LEU A 68 74.32 29.25 -12.91
CA LEU A 68 74.18 30.69 -13.13
C LEU A 68 74.56 31.46 -11.87
N GLU A 69 75.24 32.59 -12.03
CA GLU A 69 75.53 33.51 -10.93
C GLU A 69 74.39 34.52 -10.77
N CYS A 70 73.79 34.56 -9.57
CA CYS A 70 72.65 35.42 -9.27
C CYS A 70 73.09 36.89 -9.14
N SER A 71 72.51 37.77 -9.96
CA SER A 71 72.67 39.24 -9.86
C SER A 71 71.31 39.92 -9.69
N GLU A 72 71.31 41.14 -9.14
CA GLU A 72 70.10 41.95 -8.93
C GLU A 72 69.37 42.23 -10.27
N GLU A 73 70.15 42.51 -11.31
CA GLU A 73 69.68 42.74 -12.69
C GLU A 73 69.05 41.49 -13.32
N LEU A 74 69.50 40.29 -12.93
CA LEU A 74 68.91 39.01 -13.34
C LEU A 74 67.56 38.79 -12.63
N GLY A 75 67.49 39.13 -11.34
CA GLY A 75 66.27 39.07 -10.54
C GLY A 75 65.16 39.94 -11.11
N ASP A 76 65.45 41.18 -11.49
CA ASP A 76 64.48 42.08 -12.11
C ASP A 76 63.97 41.59 -13.47
N LEU A 77 64.83 40.91 -14.24
CA LEU A 77 64.46 40.34 -15.53
C LEU A 77 63.45 39.18 -15.42
N VAL A 78 63.53 38.41 -14.33
CA VAL A 78 62.63 37.27 -14.04
C VAL A 78 61.35 37.73 -13.33
N LYS A 79 61.41 38.85 -12.59
CA LYS A 79 60.31 39.43 -11.79
C LYS A 79 59.12 39.93 -12.61
N VAL A 80 59.30 40.21 -13.90
CA VAL A 80 58.20 40.55 -14.81
C VAL A 80 57.37 39.28 -15.12
N GLY A 81 56.50 38.90 -14.17
CA GLY A 81 55.49 37.86 -14.35
C GLY A 81 55.28 36.85 -13.21
N TYR A 82 55.85 37.02 -12.00
CA TYR A 82 55.66 36.08 -10.89
C TYR A 82 54.69 36.64 -9.82
N THR A 83 53.62 35.90 -9.50
CA THR A 83 52.72 36.16 -8.35
C THR A 83 53.00 35.13 -7.25
N PRO A 84 53.53 35.51 -6.07
CA PRO A 84 53.73 34.59 -4.95
C PRO A 84 52.39 34.10 -4.38
N ASP A 85 52.30 32.81 -4.03
CA ASP A 85 51.15 32.27 -3.28
C ASP A 85 51.27 32.64 -1.79
N TYR A 86 50.68 33.78 -1.45
CA TYR A 86 50.68 34.32 -0.09
C TYR A 86 49.93 33.41 0.91
N LEU A 87 49.01 32.56 0.45
CA LEU A 87 48.23 31.67 1.32
C LEU A 87 49.11 30.53 1.85
N PHE A 88 49.88 29.90 0.97
CA PHE A 88 50.82 28.84 1.36
C PHE A 88 51.91 29.35 2.33
N LEU A 89 52.42 30.57 2.06
CA LEU A 89 53.43 31.19 2.92
C LEU A 89 52.87 31.48 4.32
N LEU A 90 51.66 32.04 4.41
CA LEU A 90 51.00 32.31 5.68
C LEU A 90 50.69 31.03 6.47
N GLN A 91 50.20 29.98 5.81
CA GLN A 91 49.91 28.70 6.45
C GLN A 91 51.15 28.05 7.08
N THR A 92 52.32 28.26 6.47
CA THR A 92 53.61 27.76 6.95
C THR A 92 54.12 28.58 8.13
N ILE A 93 53.99 29.90 8.08
CA ILE A 93 54.36 30.80 9.19
C ILE A 93 53.49 30.56 10.42
N LEU A 94 52.16 30.49 10.25
CA LEU A 94 51.20 30.20 11.33
C LEU A 94 51.35 28.79 11.93
N ARG A 95 51.96 27.85 11.20
CA ARG A 95 52.30 26.51 11.74
C ARG A 95 53.54 26.55 12.65
N SER A 96 54.43 27.50 12.42
CA SER A 96 55.72 27.62 13.09
C SER A 96 55.63 28.49 14.33
N ASP A 97 54.87 29.59 14.25
CA ASP A 97 54.57 30.47 15.39
C ASP A 97 53.14 31.05 15.24
N PRO A 98 52.19 30.66 16.10
CA PRO A 98 50.81 31.13 16.04
C PRO A 98 50.61 32.56 16.59
N GLN A 99 51.64 33.20 17.17
CA GLN A 99 51.55 34.57 17.73
C GLN A 99 52.18 35.65 16.83
N VAL A 100 52.60 35.30 15.61
CA VAL A 100 53.23 36.25 14.67
C VAL A 100 52.28 37.41 14.36
N ARG A 101 52.80 38.64 14.50
CA ARG A 101 52.07 39.87 14.16
C ARG A 101 52.20 40.17 12.68
N PHE A 102 51.07 40.18 11.97
CA PHE A 102 50.99 40.55 10.57
C PHE A 102 50.52 41.99 10.41
N TYR A 103 51.13 42.75 9.50
CA TYR A 103 50.78 44.15 9.21
C TYR A 103 50.45 44.32 7.72
N GLY A 104 49.24 44.80 7.40
CA GLY A 104 48.80 45.15 6.05
C GLY A 104 47.34 44.74 5.73
N GLU A 105 46.61 45.58 4.99
CA GLU A 105 45.18 45.40 4.68
C GLU A 105 44.86 44.10 3.91
N VAL A 106 45.71 43.75 2.94
CA VAL A 106 45.52 42.54 2.10
C VAL A 106 45.78 41.26 2.89
N ILE A 107 46.64 41.32 3.90
CA ILE A 107 47.03 40.16 4.72
C ILE A 107 45.93 39.83 5.75
N PHE A 108 45.16 40.83 6.19
CA PHE A 108 44.09 40.68 7.18
C PHE A 108 43.02 39.65 6.77
N PHE A 109 42.55 39.70 5.52
CA PHE A 109 41.53 38.80 5.02
C PHE A 109 42.04 37.35 4.93
N LEU A 110 43.28 37.15 4.47
CA LEU A 110 43.90 35.82 4.41
C LEU A 110 44.16 35.23 5.81
N VAL A 111 44.59 36.05 6.78
CA VAL A 111 44.81 35.61 8.17
C VAL A 111 43.49 35.12 8.80
N MET A 112 42.38 35.83 8.57
CA MET A 112 41.06 35.43 9.06
C MET A 112 40.60 34.10 8.46
N VAL A 113 40.76 33.92 7.15
CA VAL A 113 40.45 32.65 6.48
C VAL A 113 41.29 31.50 7.06
N CYS A 114 42.58 31.73 7.36
CA CYS A 114 43.43 30.72 8.00
C CYS A 114 43.00 30.37 9.43
N PHE A 115 42.53 31.35 10.22
CA PHE A 115 42.03 31.07 11.58
C PHE A 115 40.68 30.33 11.57
N GLU A 116 39.80 30.67 10.63
CA GLU A 116 38.50 30.02 10.43
C GLU A 116 38.67 28.54 10.03
N GLN A 117 39.61 28.25 9.12
CA GLN A 117 39.96 26.88 8.72
C GLN A 117 40.56 26.02 9.85
N ARG A 118 41.10 26.64 10.91
CA ARG A 118 41.77 25.94 12.02
C ARG A 118 41.00 25.95 13.34
N ASN A 119 39.78 26.49 13.36
CA ASN A 119 38.92 26.56 14.54
C ASN A 119 39.57 27.32 15.74
N MET A 120 40.48 28.25 15.46
CA MET A 120 41.25 29.02 16.45
C MET A 120 40.54 30.34 16.78
N ILE A 121 39.35 30.22 17.40
CA ILE A 121 38.40 31.34 17.57
C ILE A 121 38.89 32.37 18.61
N ARG A 122 39.60 31.93 19.66
CA ARG A 122 40.11 32.84 20.72
C ARG A 122 41.22 33.74 20.18
N GLU A 123 42.10 33.17 19.38
CA GLU A 123 43.22 33.83 18.73
C GLU A 123 42.74 34.79 17.63
N ALA A 124 41.73 34.37 16.85
CA ALA A 124 41.07 35.23 15.88
C ALA A 124 40.44 36.47 16.57
N THR A 125 39.79 36.26 17.71
CA THR A 125 39.15 37.34 18.48
C THR A 125 40.18 38.32 19.04
N ALA A 126 41.30 37.82 19.60
CA ALA A 126 42.38 38.66 20.10
C ALA A 126 43.06 39.48 18.98
N PHE A 127 43.30 38.85 17.82
CA PHE A 127 43.87 39.51 16.64
C PHE A 127 42.94 40.61 16.10
N LEU A 128 41.64 40.32 15.98
CA LEU A 128 40.62 41.29 15.58
C LEU A 128 40.55 42.46 16.56
N LEU A 129 40.57 42.21 17.87
CA LEU A 129 40.57 43.28 18.87
C LEU A 129 41.81 44.18 18.77
N ASP A 130 42.99 43.62 18.48
CA ASP A 130 44.21 44.40 18.27
C ASP A 130 44.17 45.25 16.98
N VAL A 131 43.64 44.70 15.89
CA VAL A 131 43.52 45.40 14.60
C VAL A 131 42.43 46.47 14.64
N LEU A 132 41.37 46.27 15.42
CA LEU A 132 40.24 47.20 15.56
C LEU A 132 40.49 48.35 16.56
N LYS A 133 41.61 48.35 17.31
CA LYS A 133 42.02 49.43 18.23
C LYS A 133 42.00 50.86 17.64
N PRO A 134 42.33 51.11 16.36
CA PRO A 134 42.31 52.45 15.78
C PRO A 134 40.91 53.03 15.56
N ASN A 135 39.84 52.24 15.72
CA ASN A 135 38.44 52.65 15.61
C ASN A 135 38.11 53.45 14.33
N LEU A 136 38.60 52.97 13.18
CA LEU A 136 38.39 53.60 11.87
C LEU A 136 36.97 53.29 11.34
N PRO A 137 36.29 54.24 10.65
CA PRO A 137 34.93 54.04 10.13
C PRO A 137 34.80 52.86 9.16
N GLU A 138 35.88 52.59 8.42
CA GLU A 138 36.00 51.52 7.42
C GLU A 138 35.93 50.11 8.05
N HIS A 139 36.10 50.01 9.36
CA HIS A 139 36.03 48.76 10.13
C HIS A 139 34.69 48.56 10.85
N ALA A 140 33.70 49.44 10.66
CA ALA A 140 32.39 49.34 11.32
C ALA A 140 31.69 48.00 11.07
N PHE A 141 31.76 47.47 9.84
CA PHE A 141 31.22 46.15 9.49
C PHE A 141 31.90 45.01 10.26
N LEU A 142 33.21 45.10 10.50
CA LEU A 142 33.99 44.11 11.25
C LEU A 142 33.75 44.23 12.75
N GLN A 143 33.54 45.43 13.28
CA GLN A 143 33.15 45.65 14.67
C GLN A 143 31.79 45.01 14.97
N THR A 144 30.80 45.21 14.10
CA THR A 144 29.49 44.57 14.20
C THR A 144 29.59 43.05 14.09
N LYS A 145 30.42 42.53 13.15
CA LYS A 145 30.63 41.09 12.97
C LYS A 145 31.30 40.43 14.18
N VAL A 146 32.29 41.07 14.80
CA VAL A 146 32.96 40.56 16.01
C VAL A 146 32.05 40.63 17.23
N MET A 147 31.32 41.73 17.41
CA MET A 147 30.45 41.91 18.56
C MET A 147 29.24 40.97 18.52
N LEU A 148 28.63 40.74 17.35
CA LEU A 148 27.48 39.83 17.20
C LEU A 148 27.88 38.34 17.17
N SER A 149 28.92 37.96 16.44
CA SER A 149 29.32 36.54 16.37
C SER A 149 29.91 36.03 17.69
N ALA A 150 30.65 36.85 18.42
CA ALA A 150 31.18 36.48 19.73
C ALA A 150 30.10 36.50 20.82
N TYR A 151 29.21 37.49 20.85
CA TYR A 151 28.23 37.61 21.94
C TYR A 151 27.10 36.57 21.86
N VAL A 152 26.63 36.26 20.65
CA VAL A 152 25.54 35.31 20.41
C VAL A 152 26.00 33.85 20.55
N CYS A 153 27.25 33.53 20.19
CA CYS A 153 27.79 32.18 20.37
C CYS A 153 28.38 31.90 21.78
N LEU A 154 28.81 32.92 22.55
CA LEU A 154 29.58 32.70 23.79
C LEU A 154 28.95 33.21 25.10
N VAL A 155 27.94 34.10 25.12
CA VAL A 155 27.56 34.80 26.37
C VAL A 155 26.19 34.40 26.94
N ASN A 156 25.11 34.35 26.13
CA ASN A 156 23.81 33.88 26.62
C ASN A 156 22.84 33.50 25.47
N PRO A 157 22.69 32.22 25.14
CA PRO A 157 21.75 31.75 24.12
C PRO A 157 20.29 32.17 24.40
N GLY A 158 19.96 32.44 25.67
CA GLY A 158 18.62 32.87 26.09
C GLY A 158 18.15 34.21 25.50
N ASN A 159 19.09 35.08 25.09
CA ASN A 159 18.78 36.41 24.53
C ASN A 159 18.88 36.47 23.00
N ALA A 160 19.21 35.35 22.34
CA ALA A 160 19.26 35.26 20.88
C ALA A 160 17.96 35.74 20.18
N PRO A 161 16.74 35.52 20.73
CA PRO A 161 15.50 36.10 20.22
C PRO A 161 15.51 37.61 20.01
N MET A 162 16.02 38.35 21.01
CA MET A 162 16.02 39.80 21.01
C MET A 162 17.02 40.36 19.99
N VAL A 163 18.14 39.64 19.81
CA VAL A 163 19.16 39.98 18.81
C VAL A 163 18.65 39.74 17.39
N VAL A 164 17.95 38.62 17.16
CA VAL A 164 17.28 38.37 15.88
C VAL A 164 16.23 39.46 15.63
N GLY A 165 15.42 39.84 16.63
CA GLY A 165 14.46 40.94 16.52
C GLY A 165 15.10 42.27 16.11
N GLN A 166 16.23 42.64 16.71
CA GLN A 166 16.95 43.87 16.37
C GLN A 166 17.58 43.82 14.97
N LEU A 167 18.15 42.68 14.58
CA LEU A 167 18.72 42.49 13.22
C LEU A 167 17.65 42.61 12.13
N LEU A 168 16.40 42.29 12.47
CA LEU A 168 15.24 42.48 11.62
C LEU A 168 14.82 43.95 11.52
N ASP A 169 14.89 44.69 12.63
CA ASP A 169 14.64 46.14 12.64
C ASP A 169 15.71 46.91 11.83
N ASP A 170 16.95 46.42 11.81
CA ASP A 170 18.10 47.04 11.14
C ASP A 170 18.27 46.59 9.66
N GLU A 171 17.28 45.92 9.06
CA GLU A 171 17.27 45.46 7.64
C GLU A 171 18.51 44.64 7.21
N CYS A 172 19.04 43.80 8.10
CA CYS A 172 20.24 43.01 7.80
C CYS A 172 20.02 41.94 6.69
N PRO A 173 21.07 41.57 5.91
CA PRO A 173 20.99 40.55 4.87
C PRO A 173 20.56 39.18 5.39
N GLU A 174 19.67 38.51 4.64
CA GLU A 174 19.02 37.25 5.04
C GLU A 174 20.02 36.12 5.34
N ASP A 175 21.09 36.00 4.55
CA ASP A 175 22.13 34.98 4.74
C ASP A 175 22.88 35.13 6.06
N PHE A 176 23.00 36.36 6.56
CA PHE A 176 23.61 36.65 7.84
C PHE A 176 22.72 36.21 9.01
N ILE A 177 21.41 36.50 8.92
CA ILE A 177 20.42 36.08 9.92
C ILE A 177 20.29 34.55 9.93
N LYS A 178 20.28 33.90 8.75
CA LYS A 178 20.31 32.44 8.61
C LYS A 178 21.55 31.83 9.24
N GLY A 179 22.73 32.38 8.96
CA GLY A 179 23.98 31.92 9.54
C GLY A 179 24.00 32.00 11.07
N LEU A 180 23.39 33.04 11.64
CA LEU A 180 23.27 33.22 13.09
C LEU A 180 22.29 32.22 13.74
N ILE A 181 21.12 32.00 13.14
CA ILE A 181 20.13 31.05 13.69
C ILE A 181 20.67 29.63 13.63
N LEU A 182 21.34 29.27 12.52
CA LEU A 182 21.93 27.94 12.34
C LEU A 182 23.12 27.69 13.28
N SER A 183 23.88 28.72 13.64
CA SER A 183 25.02 28.58 14.56
C SER A 183 24.60 28.36 16.02
N VAL A 184 23.40 28.79 16.42
CA VAL A 184 22.90 28.69 17.81
C VAL A 184 21.77 27.65 17.97
N ARG A 185 21.56 26.81 16.96
CA ARG A 185 20.40 25.89 16.81
C ARG A 185 20.05 25.07 18.06
N SER A 186 21.04 24.63 18.85
CA SER A 186 20.81 23.73 20.00
C SER A 186 20.44 24.43 21.31
N LEU A 187 20.60 25.76 21.41
CA LEU A 187 20.47 26.51 22.67
C LEU A 187 19.48 27.68 22.58
N LEU A 188 18.82 27.85 21.44
CA LEU A 188 17.88 28.94 21.17
C LEU A 188 16.53 28.68 21.86
N PRO A 189 16.03 29.59 22.73
CA PRO A 189 14.68 29.50 23.24
C PRO A 189 13.69 29.85 22.13
N VAL A 190 12.88 28.85 21.74
CA VAL A 190 11.98 28.92 20.58
C VAL A 190 10.80 29.86 20.83
N GLU A 191 10.18 29.79 22.02
CA GLU A 191 9.01 30.62 22.35
C GLU A 191 9.26 32.13 22.27
N PRO A 192 10.33 32.70 22.87
CA PRO A 192 10.58 34.14 22.78
C PRO A 192 11.05 34.57 21.39
N LEU A 193 11.70 33.69 20.61
CA LEU A 193 12.06 33.97 19.21
C LEU A 193 10.81 34.18 18.36
N VAL A 194 9.81 33.31 18.53
CA VAL A 194 8.55 33.40 17.81
C VAL A 194 7.80 34.67 18.22
N ALA A 195 7.70 34.98 19.52
CA ALA A 195 7.05 36.21 19.99
C ALA A 195 7.69 37.49 19.40
N GLU A 196 9.02 37.52 19.28
CA GLU A 196 9.76 38.69 18.81
C GLU A 196 9.69 38.85 17.27
N CYS A 197 9.61 37.74 16.53
CA CYS A 197 9.29 37.71 15.10
C CYS A 197 7.83 38.11 14.84
N GLU A 198 6.87 37.61 15.63
CA GLU A 198 5.43 37.90 15.50
C GLU A 198 5.12 39.38 15.68
N LYS A 199 5.73 40.02 16.70
CA LYS A 199 5.56 41.45 17.00
C LYS A 199 5.89 42.35 15.80
N ARG A 200 6.80 41.90 14.93
CA ARG A 200 7.30 42.62 13.75
C ARG A 200 6.62 42.18 12.45
N PHE A 201 6.04 40.99 12.43
CA PHE A 201 5.21 40.50 11.32
C PHE A 201 3.87 41.24 11.19
N VAL A 202 3.36 41.82 12.29
CA VAL A 202 2.09 42.57 12.33
C VAL A 202 2.26 44.05 11.95
N THR A 203 3.42 44.65 12.19
CA THR A 203 3.62 46.11 12.13
C THR A 203 4.24 46.63 10.83
N SER A 204 4.85 45.81 9.98
CA SER A 204 5.47 46.28 8.73
C SER A 204 5.19 45.37 7.52
N PRO A 205 4.43 45.84 6.50
CA PRO A 205 4.07 45.05 5.31
C PRO A 205 5.24 44.75 4.34
N THR A 206 6.41 45.36 4.54
CA THR A 206 7.58 45.24 3.66
C THR A 206 8.46 44.02 3.96
N LEU A 207 8.34 43.41 5.15
CA LEU A 207 9.04 42.16 5.52
C LEU A 207 8.41 40.89 4.91
N ASN A 208 7.32 41.04 4.16
CA ASN A 208 6.64 39.96 3.47
C ASN A 208 7.53 39.22 2.47
N SER A 209 8.64 39.77 1.96
CA SER A 209 9.47 39.06 0.96
C SER A 209 10.52 38.12 1.56
N ALA A 210 11.14 38.48 2.69
CA ALA A 210 12.23 37.70 3.29
C ALA A 210 11.73 36.54 4.17
N PHE A 211 10.55 36.65 4.78
CA PHE A 211 9.98 35.57 5.61
C PHE A 211 9.01 34.65 4.85
N SER A 212 8.28 35.16 3.85
CA SER A 212 7.35 34.33 3.05
C SER A 212 8.04 33.28 2.18
N GLY A 213 9.35 33.41 1.95
CA GLY A 213 10.14 32.43 1.19
C GLY A 213 10.74 31.31 2.02
N ASN A 214 10.74 31.39 3.36
CA ASN A 214 11.54 30.47 4.19
C ASN A 214 10.74 29.26 4.71
N PHE A 215 10.91 28.12 4.04
CA PHE A 215 10.25 26.85 4.35
C PHE A 215 10.35 26.42 5.83
N ASN A 216 11.56 26.41 6.38
CA ASN A 216 11.78 25.97 7.77
C ASN A 216 11.16 26.91 8.81
N LEU A 217 11.14 28.21 8.54
CA LEU A 217 10.57 29.19 9.47
C LEU A 217 9.04 29.11 9.47
N GLN A 218 8.42 28.90 8.31
CA GLN A 218 6.97 28.71 8.22
C GLN A 218 6.51 27.44 8.92
N ASN A 219 7.25 26.33 8.76
CA ASN A 219 7.01 25.10 9.53
C ASN A 219 7.08 25.39 11.03
N LEU A 220 8.12 26.11 11.49
CA LEU A 220 8.31 26.41 12.90
C LEU A 220 7.19 27.30 13.47
N LEU A 221 6.73 28.30 12.71
CA LEU A 221 5.62 29.17 13.11
C LEU A 221 4.33 28.39 13.32
N ILE A 222 3.94 27.55 12.34
CA ILE A 222 2.71 26.76 12.44
C ILE A 222 2.82 25.73 13.57
N LEU A 223 3.93 24.99 13.66
CA LEU A 223 4.14 23.99 14.70
C LEU A 223 4.18 24.59 16.11
N THR A 224 4.71 25.80 16.26
CA THR A 224 4.71 26.52 17.55
C THR A 224 3.32 27.03 17.87
N ALA A 225 2.59 27.58 16.90
CA ALA A 225 1.21 28.00 17.07
C ALA A 225 0.31 26.83 17.48
N ILE A 226 0.47 25.64 16.88
CA ILE A 226 -0.26 24.43 17.27
C ILE A 226 -0.07 24.10 18.76
N LYS A 227 1.15 24.30 19.30
CA LYS A 227 1.45 24.00 20.70
C LYS A 227 1.06 25.11 21.68
N ALA A 228 1.20 26.37 21.27
CA ALA A 228 1.10 27.53 22.17
C ALA A 228 -0.23 28.28 22.04
N ASP A 229 -0.76 28.46 20.82
CA ASP A 229 -2.01 29.18 20.55
C ASP A 229 -2.73 28.60 19.31
N PRO A 230 -3.56 27.56 19.51
CA PRO A 230 -4.27 26.89 18.42
C PRO A 230 -5.21 27.81 17.63
N SER A 231 -5.72 28.89 18.23
CA SER A 231 -6.70 29.79 17.61
C SER A 231 -6.16 30.51 16.38
N ARG A 232 -4.83 30.68 16.30
CA ARG A 232 -4.14 31.40 15.21
C ARG A 232 -3.65 30.50 14.10
N VAL A 233 -3.70 29.18 14.29
CA VAL A 233 -3.18 28.21 13.32
C VAL A 233 -3.86 28.39 11.96
N MET A 234 -5.18 28.58 11.96
CA MET A 234 -5.95 28.81 10.72
C MET A 234 -5.51 30.08 9.98
N ASP A 235 -5.23 31.17 10.70
CA ASP A 235 -4.74 32.41 10.09
C ASP A 235 -3.36 32.22 9.45
N TYR A 236 -2.47 31.48 10.12
CA TYR A 236 -1.17 31.13 9.57
C TYR A 236 -1.29 30.23 8.33
N VAL A 237 -2.14 29.20 8.37
CA VAL A 237 -2.40 28.31 7.23
C VAL A 237 -2.94 29.08 6.02
N ASN A 238 -3.81 30.06 6.24
CA ASN A 238 -4.36 30.88 5.17
C ASN A 238 -3.30 31.82 4.55
N ARG A 239 -2.40 32.38 5.35
CA ARG A 239 -1.42 33.39 4.92
C ARG A 239 -0.11 32.82 4.40
N LEU A 240 0.30 31.64 4.87
CA LEU A 240 1.58 31.02 4.55
C LEU A 240 1.40 29.97 3.45
N ASP A 241 2.28 29.95 2.46
CA ASP A 241 2.17 29.04 1.30
C ASP A 241 3.36 28.07 1.17
N ASN A 242 4.49 28.36 1.83
CA ASN A 242 5.74 27.62 1.67
C ASN A 242 6.07 26.84 2.96
N PHE A 243 5.26 25.83 3.27
CA PHE A 243 5.47 24.93 4.41
C PHE A 243 5.22 23.48 4.00
N ASP A 244 5.58 22.53 4.87
CA ASP A 244 5.41 21.10 4.64
C ASP A 244 3.95 20.69 4.90
N GLY A 245 3.11 20.69 3.86
CA GLY A 245 1.70 20.31 3.97
C GLY A 245 1.48 18.95 4.67
N PRO A 246 2.08 17.85 4.19
CA PRO A 246 1.96 16.54 4.83
C PRO A 246 2.38 16.53 6.30
N ALA A 247 3.60 17.00 6.61
CA ALA A 247 4.13 16.89 7.97
C ALA A 247 3.40 17.81 8.97
N VAL A 248 3.07 19.03 8.56
CA VAL A 248 2.34 19.98 9.41
C VAL A 248 0.88 19.53 9.59
N GLY A 249 0.27 18.97 8.54
CA GLY A 249 -1.07 18.40 8.61
C GLY A 249 -1.16 17.22 9.59
N GLU A 250 -0.19 16.29 9.58
CA GLU A 250 -0.14 15.17 10.54
C GLU A 250 -0.03 15.66 11.98
N VAL A 251 0.85 16.64 12.25
CA VAL A 251 1.00 17.22 13.59
C VAL A 251 -0.29 17.93 14.03
N ALA A 252 -1.00 18.59 13.11
CA ALA A 252 -2.29 19.22 13.41
C ALA A 252 -3.36 18.18 13.78
N VAL A 253 -3.38 17.01 13.11
CA VAL A 253 -4.28 15.89 13.47
C VAL A 253 -3.93 15.34 14.86
N GLU A 254 -2.65 15.12 15.16
CA GLU A 254 -2.21 14.67 16.50
C GLU A 254 -2.60 15.66 17.61
N ALA A 255 -2.60 16.95 17.31
CA ALA A 255 -3.01 18.02 18.21
C ALA A 255 -4.54 18.23 18.29
N GLN A 256 -5.35 17.39 17.63
CA GLN A 256 -6.82 17.49 17.56
C GLN A 256 -7.36 18.75 16.87
N LEU A 257 -6.57 19.38 15.99
CA LEU A 257 -6.93 20.56 15.20
C LEU A 257 -7.40 20.14 13.80
N TYR A 258 -8.58 19.53 13.73
CA TYR A 258 -9.04 18.83 12.53
C TYR A 258 -9.49 19.76 11.39
N GLU A 259 -10.10 20.92 11.69
CA GLU A 259 -10.50 21.88 10.64
C GLU A 259 -9.27 22.54 10.00
N GLU A 260 -8.25 22.84 10.82
CA GLU A 260 -6.97 23.35 10.36
C GLU A 260 -6.22 22.29 9.53
N ALA A 261 -6.17 21.05 10.02
CA ALA A 261 -5.57 19.94 9.28
C ALA A 261 -6.26 19.73 7.92
N PHE A 262 -7.59 19.75 7.88
CA PHE A 262 -8.37 19.67 6.64
C PHE A 262 -8.03 20.82 5.68
N ALA A 263 -7.94 22.05 6.18
CA ALA A 263 -7.57 23.21 5.38
C ALA A 263 -6.14 23.10 4.81
N ILE A 264 -5.20 22.60 5.61
CA ILE A 264 -3.82 22.33 5.17
C ILE A 264 -3.83 21.30 4.04
N PHE A 265 -4.40 20.12 4.25
CA PHE A 265 -4.41 19.06 3.23
C PHE A 265 -5.10 19.52 1.95
N LYS A 266 -6.21 20.25 2.06
CA LYS A 266 -6.90 20.86 0.91
C LYS A 266 -6.00 21.85 0.16
N LYS A 267 -5.20 22.65 0.87
CA LYS A 267 -4.31 23.66 0.26
C LYS A 267 -3.18 23.02 -0.56
N PHE A 268 -2.67 21.87 -0.11
CA PHE A 268 -1.59 21.14 -0.77
C PHE A 268 -2.08 20.08 -1.79
N ASN A 269 -3.38 20.06 -2.13
CA ASN A 269 -4.00 19.07 -3.02
C ASN A 269 -3.82 17.62 -2.54
N LEU A 270 -3.77 17.42 -1.22
CA LEU A 270 -3.67 16.12 -0.57
C LEU A 270 -5.06 15.58 -0.25
N ASN A 271 -5.83 15.28 -1.30
CA ASN A 271 -7.27 15.05 -1.20
C ASN A 271 -7.63 13.82 -0.35
N VAL A 272 -6.87 12.73 -0.47
CA VAL A 272 -7.08 11.49 0.30
C VAL A 272 -6.93 11.75 1.80
N GLN A 273 -5.87 12.46 2.20
CA GLN A 273 -5.61 12.80 3.59
C GLN A 273 -6.65 13.79 4.12
N ALA A 274 -7.05 14.79 3.31
CA ALA A 274 -8.12 15.73 3.67
C ALA A 274 -9.44 14.99 3.96
N VAL A 275 -9.82 14.04 3.10
CA VAL A 275 -11.06 13.25 3.27
C VAL A 275 -10.98 12.35 4.49
N ASN A 276 -9.84 11.71 4.74
CA ASN A 276 -9.67 10.87 5.93
C ASN A 276 -9.85 11.67 7.23
N VAL A 277 -9.39 12.94 7.29
CA VAL A 277 -9.65 13.82 8.44
C VAL A 277 -11.16 14.10 8.61
N LEU A 278 -11.90 14.31 7.51
CA LEU A 278 -13.35 14.49 7.57
C LEU A 278 -14.07 13.23 8.06
N LEU A 279 -13.60 12.05 7.63
CA LEU A 279 -14.24 10.76 7.88
C LEU A 279 -13.92 10.21 9.28
N ASP A 280 -12.65 10.13 9.65
CA ASP A 280 -12.22 9.45 10.87
C ASP A 280 -12.27 10.38 12.11
N ASN A 281 -11.96 11.67 11.95
CA ASN A 281 -11.84 12.61 13.07
C ASN A 281 -13.08 13.49 13.23
N ILE A 282 -13.53 14.16 12.17
CA ILE A 282 -14.72 15.04 12.20
C ILE A 282 -16.02 14.22 12.14
N GLN A 283 -15.96 12.98 11.63
CA GLN A 283 -17.09 12.05 11.51
C GLN A 283 -18.28 12.63 10.72
N SER A 284 -18.00 13.48 9.72
CA SER A 284 -19.03 14.08 8.87
C SER A 284 -18.98 13.48 7.46
N ILE A 285 -19.76 12.42 7.26
CA ILE A 285 -19.88 11.76 5.96
C ILE A 285 -20.46 12.71 4.91
N GLU A 286 -21.47 13.52 5.25
CA GLU A 286 -22.08 14.46 4.30
C GLU A 286 -21.05 15.44 3.73
N ARG A 287 -20.22 16.05 4.60
CA ARG A 287 -19.13 16.95 4.16
C ARG A 287 -18.08 16.21 3.33
N ALA A 288 -17.76 14.96 3.67
CA ALA A 288 -16.82 14.15 2.91
C ALA A 288 -17.35 13.81 1.51
N VAL A 289 -18.64 13.48 1.40
CA VAL A 289 -19.32 13.25 0.11
C VAL A 289 -19.32 14.53 -0.72
N GLU A 290 -19.70 15.68 -0.15
CA GLU A 290 -19.64 16.96 -0.87
C GLU A 290 -18.23 17.30 -1.37
N PHE A 291 -17.21 17.03 -0.56
CA PHE A 291 -15.83 17.22 -0.95
C PHE A 291 -15.44 16.27 -2.10
N ALA A 292 -15.82 14.99 -2.04
CA ALA A 292 -15.58 14.02 -3.09
C ALA A 292 -16.27 14.40 -4.41
N PHE A 293 -17.46 14.99 -4.36
CA PHE A 293 -18.14 15.55 -5.53
C PHE A 293 -17.41 16.73 -6.16
N ARG A 294 -16.64 17.50 -5.38
CA ARG A 294 -15.88 18.66 -5.90
C ARG A 294 -14.54 18.26 -6.50
N VAL A 295 -13.89 17.25 -5.92
CA VAL A 295 -12.58 16.77 -6.34
C VAL A 295 -12.67 15.79 -7.51
N GLU A 296 -13.72 14.96 -7.54
CA GLU A 296 -13.96 13.95 -8.60
C GLU A 296 -12.80 12.97 -8.82
N GLU A 297 -12.09 12.59 -7.75
CA GLU A 297 -11.01 11.59 -7.79
C GLU A 297 -11.46 10.22 -7.25
N ASP A 298 -11.08 9.15 -7.95
CA ASP A 298 -11.45 7.77 -7.64
C ASP A 298 -10.91 7.31 -6.27
N ASP A 299 -9.69 7.71 -5.91
CA ASP A 299 -9.06 7.39 -4.63
C ASP A 299 -9.83 7.99 -3.45
N VAL A 300 -10.37 9.20 -3.63
CA VAL A 300 -11.19 9.89 -2.62
C VAL A 300 -12.52 9.17 -2.43
N TRP A 301 -13.22 8.85 -3.52
CA TRP A 301 -14.47 8.10 -3.47
C TRP A 301 -14.29 6.73 -2.82
N SER A 302 -13.15 6.07 -3.05
CA SER A 302 -12.81 4.81 -2.40
C SER A 302 -12.72 4.95 -0.87
N GLN A 303 -12.17 6.04 -0.34
CA GLN A 303 -12.13 6.27 1.11
C GLN A 303 -13.51 6.61 1.69
N VAL A 304 -14.31 7.42 0.99
CA VAL A 304 -15.68 7.75 1.41
C VAL A 304 -16.54 6.48 1.48
N ALA A 305 -16.46 5.63 0.46
CA ALA A 305 -17.22 4.38 0.41
C ALA A 305 -16.84 3.43 1.58
N LYS A 306 -15.55 3.38 1.94
CA LYS A 306 -15.04 2.61 3.09
C LYS A 306 -15.60 3.10 4.42
N ALA A 307 -15.69 4.41 4.60
CA ALA A 307 -16.29 4.97 5.81
C ALA A 307 -17.81 4.75 5.86
N GLN A 308 -18.52 4.95 4.75
CA GLN A 308 -19.96 4.66 4.66
C GLN A 308 -20.27 3.20 4.99
N LEU A 309 -19.43 2.27 4.54
CA LEU A 309 -19.56 0.85 4.84
C LEU A 309 -19.37 0.56 6.34
N ARG A 310 -18.42 1.24 7.00
CA ARG A 310 -18.18 1.13 8.46
C ARG A 310 -19.37 1.63 9.29
N GLU A 311 -20.02 2.70 8.85
CA GLU A 311 -21.23 3.25 9.48
C GLU A 311 -22.52 2.49 9.14
N GLY A 312 -22.46 1.48 8.25
CA GLY A 312 -23.60 0.67 7.87
C GLY A 312 -24.52 1.28 6.81
N LEU A 313 -24.11 2.37 6.16
CA LEU A 313 -24.80 2.99 5.02
C LEU A 313 -24.49 2.23 3.73
N VAL A 314 -24.99 1.00 3.63
CA VAL A 314 -24.56 0.05 2.57
C VAL A 314 -24.95 0.50 1.17
N SER A 315 -26.15 1.03 0.96
CA SER A 315 -26.58 1.51 -0.37
C SER A 315 -25.70 2.65 -0.89
N ASP A 316 -25.44 3.65 -0.04
CA ASP A 316 -24.61 4.81 -0.40
C ASP A 316 -23.15 4.40 -0.61
N ALA A 317 -22.64 3.48 0.22
CA ALA A 317 -21.30 2.90 0.07
C ALA A 317 -21.16 2.18 -1.26
N VAL A 318 -22.14 1.38 -1.66
CA VAL A 318 -22.15 0.65 -2.93
C VAL A 318 -22.13 1.62 -4.12
N GLU A 319 -22.95 2.67 -4.09
CA GLU A 319 -22.95 3.69 -5.16
C GLU A 319 -21.59 4.41 -5.24
N SER A 320 -21.02 4.77 -4.09
CA SER A 320 -19.70 5.41 -4.00
C SER A 320 -18.58 4.49 -4.51
N PHE A 321 -18.62 3.20 -4.20
CA PHE A 321 -17.68 2.20 -4.73
C PHE A 321 -17.81 2.00 -6.23
N ILE A 322 -19.03 2.01 -6.78
CA ILE A 322 -19.26 1.95 -8.23
C ILE A 322 -18.65 3.17 -8.90
N ARG A 323 -18.82 4.36 -8.31
CA ARG A 323 -18.25 5.61 -8.84
C ARG A 323 -16.73 5.62 -8.79
N ALA A 324 -16.14 5.12 -7.71
CA ALA A 324 -14.69 4.95 -7.57
C ALA A 324 -14.11 3.86 -8.48
N ASP A 325 -14.96 3.03 -9.08
CA ASP A 325 -14.56 1.84 -9.84
C ASP A 325 -13.66 0.91 -8.98
N ASP A 326 -13.83 0.89 -7.65
CA ASP A 326 -12.95 0.16 -6.73
C ASP A 326 -13.41 -1.28 -6.49
N ALA A 327 -12.59 -2.23 -6.94
CA ALA A 327 -12.80 -3.67 -6.82
C ALA A 327 -11.95 -4.31 -5.70
N THR A 328 -11.29 -3.55 -4.83
CA THR A 328 -10.37 -4.12 -3.83
C THR A 328 -11.07 -4.73 -2.61
N GLN A 329 -12.24 -4.21 -2.23
CA GLN A 329 -12.93 -4.57 -0.96
C GLN A 329 -14.27 -5.28 -1.16
N PHE A 330 -14.42 -6.00 -2.28
CA PHE A 330 -15.67 -6.67 -2.60
C PHE A 330 -16.17 -7.65 -1.53
N LEU A 331 -15.27 -8.27 -0.75
CA LEU A 331 -15.65 -9.19 0.33
C LEU A 331 -16.41 -8.49 1.46
N ASP A 332 -15.98 -7.29 1.84
CA ASP A 332 -16.62 -6.53 2.91
C ASP A 332 -17.96 -5.95 2.44
N VAL A 333 -18.01 -5.49 1.19
CA VAL A 333 -19.26 -5.02 0.55
C VAL A 333 -20.29 -6.15 0.46
N ILE A 334 -19.88 -7.36 0.05
CA ILE A 334 -20.76 -8.54 0.02
C ILE A 334 -21.33 -8.82 1.41
N ARG A 335 -20.48 -8.90 2.44
CA ARG A 335 -20.93 -9.19 3.82
C ARG A 335 -21.88 -8.14 4.34
N ALA A 336 -21.59 -6.86 4.09
CA ALA A 336 -22.45 -5.76 4.52
C ALA A 336 -23.80 -5.79 3.80
N ALA A 337 -23.80 -6.04 2.48
CA ALA A 337 -25.02 -6.15 1.68
C ALA A 337 -25.87 -7.37 2.06
N GLU A 338 -25.24 -8.50 2.40
CA GLU A 338 -25.93 -9.68 2.93
C GLU A 338 -26.60 -9.36 4.28
N ASN A 339 -25.89 -8.69 5.20
CA ASN A 339 -26.45 -8.32 6.49
C ASN A 339 -27.60 -7.31 6.37
N ALA A 340 -27.52 -6.39 5.40
CA ALA A 340 -28.55 -5.40 5.13
C ALA A 340 -29.70 -5.93 4.25
N ASN A 341 -29.57 -7.13 3.67
CA ASN A 341 -30.47 -7.70 2.64
C ASN A 341 -30.65 -6.80 1.39
N ILE A 342 -29.62 -6.05 1.00
CA ILE A 342 -29.66 -5.13 -0.14
C ILE A 342 -28.97 -5.78 -1.35
N TYR A 343 -29.71 -6.63 -2.06
CA TYR A 343 -29.16 -7.37 -3.19
C TYR A 343 -29.19 -6.59 -4.51
N HIS A 344 -30.16 -5.67 -4.67
CA HIS A 344 -30.35 -4.95 -5.93
C HIS A 344 -29.14 -4.06 -6.29
N ASP A 345 -28.59 -3.33 -5.32
CA ASP A 345 -27.41 -2.51 -5.54
C ASP A 345 -26.13 -3.35 -5.55
N LEU A 346 -26.08 -4.42 -4.75
CA LEU A 346 -24.98 -5.39 -4.77
C LEU A 346 -24.76 -5.99 -6.17
N VAL A 347 -25.83 -6.34 -6.91
CA VAL A 347 -25.72 -6.85 -8.28
C VAL A 347 -24.99 -5.85 -9.18
N LYS A 348 -25.34 -4.56 -9.12
CA LYS A 348 -24.68 -3.53 -9.95
C LYS A 348 -23.18 -3.44 -9.63
N TYR A 349 -22.83 -3.49 -8.35
CA TYR A 349 -21.43 -3.49 -7.90
C TYR A 349 -20.68 -4.74 -8.34
N LEU A 350 -21.24 -5.94 -8.14
CA LEU A 350 -20.60 -7.19 -8.54
C LEU A 350 -20.39 -7.28 -10.06
N LEU A 351 -21.30 -6.72 -10.86
CA LEU A 351 -21.13 -6.62 -12.31
C LEU A 351 -19.94 -5.73 -12.70
N MET A 352 -19.72 -4.61 -12.01
CA MET A 352 -18.52 -3.78 -12.18
C MET A 352 -17.26 -4.55 -11.76
N VAL A 353 -17.25 -5.15 -10.56
CA VAL A 353 -16.10 -5.91 -10.03
C VAL A 353 -15.70 -7.04 -10.98
N ARG A 354 -16.67 -7.75 -11.56
CA ARG A 354 -16.45 -8.86 -12.50
C ARG A 354 -15.73 -8.43 -13.78
N GLN A 355 -15.87 -7.16 -14.22
CA GLN A 355 -15.14 -6.66 -15.39
C GLN A 355 -13.64 -6.55 -15.11
N LYS A 356 -13.25 -6.31 -13.85
CA LYS A 356 -11.86 -6.17 -13.42
C LYS A 356 -11.24 -7.47 -12.95
N VAL A 357 -11.99 -8.23 -12.15
CA VAL A 357 -11.50 -9.36 -11.39
C VAL A 357 -12.42 -10.56 -11.60
N LYS A 358 -11.85 -11.68 -12.06
CA LYS A 358 -12.57 -12.94 -12.22
C LYS A 358 -12.32 -13.85 -11.02
N GLU A 359 -13.14 -13.68 -9.98
CA GLU A 359 -13.04 -14.43 -8.74
C GLU A 359 -14.27 -15.35 -8.56
N PRO A 360 -14.09 -16.63 -8.20
CA PRO A 360 -15.20 -17.57 -7.96
C PRO A 360 -16.23 -17.03 -6.96
N LYS A 361 -15.78 -16.33 -5.91
CA LYS A 361 -16.66 -15.77 -4.89
C LYS A 361 -17.58 -14.69 -5.47
N VAL A 362 -17.08 -13.85 -6.39
CA VAL A 362 -17.86 -12.78 -7.02
C VAL A 362 -18.95 -13.38 -7.91
N ASP A 363 -18.60 -14.31 -8.80
CA ASP A 363 -19.58 -14.96 -9.69
C ASP A 363 -20.61 -15.77 -8.87
N SER A 364 -20.17 -16.46 -7.81
CA SER A 364 -21.07 -17.21 -6.92
C SER A 364 -22.06 -16.31 -6.19
N GLU A 365 -21.62 -15.17 -5.65
CA GLU A 365 -22.50 -14.22 -4.97
C GLU A 365 -23.42 -13.48 -5.94
N LEU A 366 -22.98 -13.22 -7.17
CA LEU A 366 -23.81 -12.62 -8.20
C LEU A 366 -25.02 -13.51 -8.54
N ILE A 367 -24.80 -14.82 -8.71
CA ILE A 367 -25.88 -15.81 -8.92
C ILE A 367 -26.84 -15.81 -7.72
N TYR A 368 -26.30 -15.82 -6.50
CA TYR A 368 -27.11 -15.83 -5.30
C TYR A 368 -27.92 -14.53 -5.14
N ALA A 369 -27.34 -13.37 -5.45
CA ALA A 369 -28.02 -12.09 -5.45
C ALA A 369 -29.14 -12.03 -6.50
N TYR A 370 -28.93 -12.56 -7.70
CA TYR A 370 -30.00 -12.69 -8.71
C TYR A 370 -31.17 -13.55 -8.20
N ALA A 371 -30.87 -14.63 -7.48
CA ALA A 371 -31.91 -15.48 -6.91
C ALA A 371 -32.73 -14.75 -5.83
N LYS A 372 -32.09 -13.90 -5.00
CA LYS A 372 -32.78 -13.09 -3.99
C LYS A 372 -33.66 -11.99 -4.60
N ILE A 373 -33.33 -11.51 -5.80
CA ILE A 373 -34.13 -10.50 -6.54
C ILE A 373 -35.16 -11.19 -7.46
N ASP A 374 -35.28 -12.51 -7.42
CA ASP A 374 -36.18 -13.31 -8.27
C ASP A 374 -35.95 -13.13 -9.79
N ARG A 375 -34.71 -12.82 -10.18
CA ARG A 375 -34.30 -12.68 -11.59
C ARG A 375 -33.78 -13.99 -12.15
N LEU A 376 -34.67 -14.98 -12.24
CA LEU A 376 -34.30 -16.35 -12.67
C LEU A 376 -33.73 -16.40 -14.10
N GLY A 377 -34.23 -15.57 -15.03
CA GLY A 377 -33.72 -15.53 -16.41
C GLY A 377 -32.26 -15.08 -16.50
N GLU A 378 -31.86 -14.11 -15.67
CA GLU A 378 -30.46 -13.65 -15.61
C GLU A 378 -29.54 -14.75 -15.08
N ILE A 379 -30.03 -15.62 -14.18
CA ILE A 379 -29.27 -16.80 -13.72
C ILE A 379 -29.06 -17.78 -14.87
N GLU A 380 -30.11 -18.11 -15.63
CA GLU A 380 -30.04 -19.05 -16.77
C GLU A 380 -29.06 -18.55 -17.85
N GLU A 381 -29.11 -17.27 -18.18
CA GLU A 381 -28.14 -16.67 -19.11
C GLU A 381 -26.72 -16.69 -18.52
N PHE A 382 -26.58 -16.38 -17.24
CA PHE A 382 -25.27 -16.28 -16.59
C PHE A 382 -24.52 -17.62 -16.51
N ILE A 383 -25.20 -18.71 -16.17
CA ILE A 383 -24.56 -20.03 -16.09
C ILE A 383 -24.14 -20.58 -17.45
N LEU A 384 -24.77 -20.13 -18.54
CA LEU A 384 -24.40 -20.49 -19.91
C LEU A 384 -23.16 -19.73 -20.41
N MET A 385 -22.91 -18.55 -19.85
CA MET A 385 -21.70 -17.78 -20.12
C MET A 385 -20.48 -18.37 -19.39
N PRO A 386 -19.24 -18.12 -19.88
CA PRO A 386 -18.04 -18.54 -19.16
C PRO A 386 -17.97 -17.83 -17.80
N ASN A 387 -18.03 -18.63 -16.74
CA ASN A 387 -18.01 -18.20 -15.34
C ASN A 387 -17.05 -19.07 -14.52
N VAL A 388 -16.61 -18.55 -13.37
CA VAL A 388 -15.73 -19.23 -12.42
C VAL A 388 -16.46 -19.60 -11.12
N ALA A 389 -17.80 -19.55 -11.11
CA ALA A 389 -18.62 -19.77 -9.92
C ALA A 389 -18.48 -21.20 -9.38
N ASN A 390 -18.50 -21.34 -8.05
CA ASN A 390 -18.72 -22.63 -7.41
C ASN A 390 -20.23 -22.93 -7.36
N LEU A 391 -20.76 -23.44 -8.47
CA LEU A 391 -22.20 -23.68 -8.63
C LEU A 391 -22.76 -24.68 -7.61
N GLN A 392 -21.97 -25.66 -7.17
CA GLN A 392 -22.43 -26.65 -6.19
C GLN A 392 -22.72 -25.98 -4.83
N ASN A 393 -21.78 -25.16 -4.34
CA ASN A 393 -21.96 -24.45 -3.08
C ASN A 393 -23.09 -23.43 -3.14
N VAL A 394 -23.24 -22.73 -4.27
CA VAL A 394 -24.35 -21.79 -4.48
C VAL A 394 -25.67 -22.53 -4.48
N GLY A 395 -25.77 -23.65 -5.20
CA GLY A 395 -26.98 -24.48 -5.22
C GLY A 395 -27.36 -24.99 -3.83
N ASP A 396 -26.39 -25.45 -3.05
CA ASP A 396 -26.63 -25.90 -1.68
C ASP A 396 -27.12 -24.75 -0.79
N ARG A 397 -26.49 -23.57 -0.86
CA ARG A 397 -26.93 -22.37 -0.13
C ARG A 397 -28.34 -21.92 -0.52
N LEU A 398 -28.67 -21.94 -1.82
CA LEU A 398 -30.01 -21.59 -2.31
C LEU A 398 -31.07 -22.58 -1.82
N PHE A 399 -30.72 -23.86 -1.75
CA PHE A 399 -31.61 -24.90 -1.22
C PHE A 399 -31.90 -24.70 0.26
N ASP A 400 -30.88 -24.41 1.07
CA ASP A 400 -31.02 -24.18 2.51
C ASP A 400 -31.85 -22.93 2.82
N ASP A 401 -31.75 -21.89 1.97
CA ASP A 401 -32.53 -20.66 2.03
C ASP A 401 -33.96 -20.78 1.45
N ALA A 402 -34.38 -22.00 1.06
CA ALA A 402 -35.68 -22.29 0.45
C ALA A 402 -35.97 -21.57 -0.89
N LEU A 403 -34.93 -21.11 -1.60
CA LEU A 403 -35.01 -20.55 -2.96
C LEU A 403 -34.95 -21.67 -4.00
N TYR A 404 -35.94 -22.58 -3.95
CA TYR A 404 -35.89 -23.84 -4.67
C TYR A 404 -35.95 -23.69 -6.20
N GLU A 405 -36.63 -22.68 -6.75
CA GLU A 405 -36.69 -22.46 -8.21
C GLU A 405 -35.31 -22.09 -8.78
N ALA A 406 -34.58 -21.21 -8.09
CA ALA A 406 -33.20 -20.89 -8.45
C ALA A 406 -32.27 -22.10 -8.26
N ALA A 407 -32.40 -22.84 -7.15
CA ALA A 407 -31.62 -24.05 -6.90
C ALA A 407 -31.86 -25.13 -7.98
N LYS A 408 -33.10 -25.26 -8.48
CA LYS A 408 -33.45 -26.18 -9.58
C LYS A 408 -32.65 -25.88 -10.84
N ILE A 409 -32.54 -24.61 -11.23
CA ILE A 409 -31.77 -24.18 -12.40
C ILE A 409 -30.31 -24.61 -12.25
N ILE A 410 -29.71 -24.31 -11.09
CA ILE A 410 -28.31 -24.63 -10.79
C ILE A 410 -28.05 -26.14 -10.77
N PHE A 411 -28.85 -26.92 -10.06
CA PHE A 411 -28.64 -28.38 -9.98
C PHE A 411 -28.93 -29.10 -11.30
N THR A 412 -29.82 -28.56 -12.13
CA THR A 412 -30.06 -29.07 -13.49
C THR A 412 -28.80 -28.87 -14.34
N PHE A 413 -28.17 -27.69 -14.27
CA PHE A 413 -26.95 -27.41 -15.02
C PHE A 413 -25.75 -28.27 -14.58
N ILE A 414 -25.52 -28.42 -13.27
CA ILE A 414 -24.45 -29.27 -12.73
C ILE A 414 -24.71 -30.77 -12.99
N SER A 415 -25.93 -31.14 -13.39
CA SER A 415 -26.38 -32.54 -13.44
C SER A 415 -26.29 -33.26 -12.08
N ASN A 416 -26.46 -32.52 -10.98
CA ASN A 416 -26.54 -33.11 -9.64
C ASN A 416 -27.96 -33.65 -9.39
N TRP A 417 -28.24 -34.82 -9.95
CA TRP A 417 -29.56 -35.45 -9.92
C TRP A 417 -30.07 -35.74 -8.51
N ALA A 418 -29.18 -36.00 -7.54
CA ALA A 418 -29.57 -36.27 -6.17
C ALA A 418 -30.18 -35.04 -5.49
N LYS A 419 -29.48 -33.90 -5.54
CA LYS A 419 -29.96 -32.63 -4.98
C LYS A 419 -31.12 -32.05 -5.79
N LEU A 420 -31.11 -32.23 -7.12
CA LEU A 420 -32.22 -31.85 -7.97
C LEU A 420 -33.51 -32.59 -7.59
N ALA A 421 -33.44 -33.90 -7.33
CA ALA A 421 -34.60 -34.66 -6.87
C ALA A 421 -35.16 -34.08 -5.56
N SER A 422 -34.30 -33.86 -4.56
CA SER A 422 -34.73 -33.27 -3.28
C SER A 422 -35.31 -31.86 -3.45
N THR A 423 -34.79 -31.06 -4.40
CA THR A 423 -35.32 -29.73 -4.74
C THR A 423 -36.69 -29.79 -5.40
N LEU A 424 -36.88 -30.67 -6.38
CA LEU A 424 -38.14 -30.86 -7.08
C LEU A 424 -39.24 -31.39 -6.15
N VAL A 425 -38.87 -32.23 -5.18
CA VAL A 425 -39.77 -32.66 -4.10
C VAL A 425 -40.28 -31.46 -3.31
N LYS A 426 -39.40 -30.53 -2.90
CA LYS A 426 -39.78 -29.32 -2.17
C LYS A 426 -40.66 -28.37 -3.01
N LEU A 427 -40.46 -28.34 -4.33
CA LEU A 427 -41.30 -27.61 -5.28
C LEU A 427 -42.63 -28.31 -5.61
N ARG A 428 -42.92 -29.48 -5.02
CA ARG A 428 -44.10 -30.31 -5.33
C ARG A 428 -44.16 -30.77 -6.81
N GLN A 429 -43.01 -30.75 -7.50
CA GLN A 429 -42.87 -31.21 -8.89
C GLN A 429 -42.53 -32.70 -8.90
N PHE A 430 -43.56 -33.49 -8.63
CA PHE A 430 -43.47 -34.91 -8.31
C PHE A 430 -42.92 -35.79 -9.43
N GLN A 431 -43.40 -35.59 -10.67
CA GLN A 431 -42.93 -36.35 -11.83
C GLN A 431 -41.44 -36.11 -12.10
N GLY A 432 -41.00 -34.85 -12.07
CA GLY A 432 -39.60 -34.48 -12.27
C GLY A 432 -38.68 -34.99 -11.16
N ALA A 433 -39.13 -34.93 -9.90
CA ALA A 433 -38.37 -35.42 -8.75
C ALA A 433 -37.99 -36.89 -8.87
N VAL A 434 -38.93 -37.70 -9.34
CA VAL A 434 -38.70 -39.13 -9.54
C VAL A 434 -37.76 -39.38 -10.71
N ASP A 435 -37.95 -38.68 -11.83
CA ASP A 435 -37.05 -38.83 -12.97
C ASP A 435 -35.61 -38.47 -12.61
N ALA A 436 -35.43 -37.44 -11.78
CA ALA A 436 -34.13 -37.09 -11.21
C ALA A 436 -33.62 -38.18 -10.24
N ALA A 437 -34.45 -38.72 -9.34
CA ALA A 437 -34.05 -39.78 -8.41
C ALA A 437 -33.61 -41.06 -9.13
N ARG A 438 -34.26 -41.40 -10.25
CA ARG A 438 -33.85 -42.49 -11.15
C ARG A 438 -32.47 -42.24 -11.73
N LYS A 439 -32.24 -41.05 -12.32
CA LYS A 439 -30.94 -40.67 -12.90
C LYS A 439 -29.82 -40.64 -11.85
N ALA A 440 -30.12 -40.27 -10.61
CA ALA A 440 -29.16 -40.27 -9.50
C ALA A 440 -28.74 -41.69 -9.07
N ASN A 441 -29.60 -42.69 -9.26
CA ASN A 441 -29.39 -44.10 -8.90
C ASN A 441 -28.93 -44.34 -7.43
N SER A 442 -29.20 -43.41 -6.52
CA SER A 442 -28.75 -43.47 -5.12
C SER A 442 -29.85 -43.89 -4.16
N SER A 443 -29.57 -44.82 -3.23
CA SER A 443 -30.54 -45.29 -2.23
C SER A 443 -30.98 -44.16 -1.32
N LYS A 444 -30.03 -43.27 -1.01
CA LYS A 444 -30.27 -42.14 -0.12
C LYS A 444 -31.32 -41.19 -0.73
N THR A 445 -31.17 -40.86 -2.01
CA THR A 445 -32.12 -40.00 -2.73
C THR A 445 -33.51 -40.60 -2.79
N TRP A 446 -33.62 -41.91 -3.11
CA TRP A 446 -34.91 -42.60 -3.12
C TRP A 446 -35.59 -42.62 -1.75
N LYS A 447 -34.82 -42.81 -0.67
CA LYS A 447 -35.34 -42.73 0.71
C LYS A 447 -35.90 -41.35 1.02
N GLU A 448 -35.16 -40.30 0.69
CA GLU A 448 -35.57 -38.92 0.93
C GLU A 448 -36.85 -38.57 0.17
N VAL A 449 -36.92 -38.93 -1.13
CA VAL A 449 -38.11 -38.72 -1.97
C VAL A 449 -39.30 -39.47 -1.38
N LEU A 450 -39.19 -40.79 -1.18
CA LEU A 450 -40.30 -41.60 -0.66
C LEU A 450 -40.76 -41.16 0.73
N HIS A 451 -39.83 -40.79 1.61
CA HIS A 451 -40.15 -40.29 2.95
C HIS A 451 -40.99 -39.01 2.88
N PHE A 452 -40.65 -38.07 2.00
CA PHE A 452 -41.43 -36.85 1.83
C PHE A 452 -42.83 -37.11 1.28
N TYR A 453 -42.96 -37.99 0.27
CA TYR A 453 -44.28 -38.36 -0.26
C TYR A 453 -45.16 -39.03 0.78
N LEU A 454 -44.58 -39.92 1.62
CA LEU A 454 -45.29 -40.56 2.71
C LEU A 454 -45.81 -39.55 3.75
N GLN A 455 -45.12 -38.43 3.96
CA GLN A 455 -45.52 -37.41 4.92
C GLN A 455 -46.60 -36.47 4.37
N GLU A 456 -46.44 -36.00 3.13
CA GLU A 456 -47.32 -34.96 2.56
C GLU A 456 -48.54 -35.53 1.82
N HIS A 457 -48.39 -36.67 1.13
CA HIS A 457 -49.45 -37.28 0.32
C HIS A 457 -49.43 -38.82 0.37
N PRO A 458 -49.83 -39.43 1.50
CA PRO A 458 -49.89 -40.89 1.64
C PRO A 458 -50.76 -41.56 0.56
N ASP A 459 -51.85 -40.92 0.14
CA ASP A 459 -52.82 -41.50 -0.80
C ASP A 459 -52.28 -41.64 -2.23
N LEU A 460 -51.37 -40.74 -2.65
CA LEU A 460 -50.84 -40.70 -4.02
C LEU A 460 -49.62 -41.59 -4.24
N ILE A 461 -49.14 -42.26 -3.18
CA ILE A 461 -47.89 -43.03 -3.26
C ILE A 461 -48.03 -44.26 -4.15
N ASN A 462 -49.19 -44.93 -4.12
CA ASN A 462 -49.42 -46.10 -4.96
C ASN A 462 -49.46 -45.70 -6.43
N ASP A 463 -50.18 -44.64 -6.77
CA ASP A 463 -50.25 -44.13 -8.15
C ASP A 463 -48.87 -43.75 -8.68
N LEU A 464 -48.06 -43.08 -7.85
CA LEU A 464 -46.68 -42.75 -8.17
C LEU A 464 -45.86 -44.02 -8.42
N LEU A 465 -45.86 -44.97 -7.48
CA LEU A 465 -45.09 -46.19 -7.60
C LEU A 465 -45.53 -47.05 -8.79
N HIS A 466 -46.83 -47.09 -9.10
CA HIS A 466 -47.39 -47.78 -10.27
C HIS A 466 -46.89 -47.20 -11.59
N VAL A 467 -46.94 -45.88 -11.77
CA VAL A 467 -46.40 -45.21 -12.98
C VAL A 467 -44.92 -45.52 -13.18
N LEU A 468 -44.22 -45.80 -12.08
CA LEU A 468 -42.77 -45.99 -12.05
C LEU A 468 -42.36 -47.45 -11.96
N ALA A 469 -43.31 -48.38 -11.93
CA ALA A 469 -43.05 -49.81 -11.73
C ALA A 469 -41.98 -50.34 -12.70
N LEU A 470 -42.05 -49.95 -13.99
CA LEU A 470 -41.08 -50.41 -15.00
C LEU A 470 -39.69 -49.77 -14.89
N ARG A 471 -39.51 -48.78 -14.02
CA ARG A 471 -38.34 -47.90 -13.98
C ARG A 471 -37.62 -47.88 -12.63
N VAL A 472 -38.11 -48.62 -11.65
CA VAL A 472 -37.64 -48.58 -10.26
C VAL A 472 -37.26 -49.98 -9.78
N ASP A 473 -36.21 -50.05 -8.96
CA ASP A 473 -35.81 -51.27 -8.26
C ASP A 473 -36.81 -51.60 -7.14
N HIS A 474 -37.65 -52.61 -7.37
CA HIS A 474 -38.69 -53.04 -6.44
C HIS A 474 -38.13 -53.50 -5.08
N THR A 475 -36.99 -54.19 -5.07
CA THR A 475 -36.32 -54.65 -3.84
C THR A 475 -36.00 -53.44 -2.96
N ARG A 476 -35.48 -52.39 -3.57
CA ARG A 476 -35.08 -51.17 -2.89
C ARG A 476 -36.27 -50.37 -2.38
N VAL A 477 -37.38 -50.31 -3.10
CA VAL A 477 -38.62 -49.67 -2.61
C VAL A 477 -39.13 -50.39 -1.37
N VAL A 478 -39.23 -51.72 -1.42
CA VAL A 478 -39.70 -52.53 -0.29
C VAL A 478 -38.77 -52.39 0.93
N ASP A 479 -37.46 -52.43 0.72
CA ASP A 479 -36.49 -52.22 1.80
C ASP A 479 -36.57 -50.84 2.44
N ILE A 480 -36.86 -49.81 1.64
CA ILE A 480 -37.08 -48.45 2.13
C ILE A 480 -38.36 -48.40 2.97
N MET A 481 -39.48 -48.93 2.47
CA MET A 481 -40.75 -48.97 3.20
C MET A 481 -40.63 -49.75 4.52
N ARG A 482 -39.88 -50.86 4.51
CA ARG A 482 -39.56 -51.65 5.70
C ARG A 482 -38.72 -50.88 6.73
N LYS A 483 -37.76 -50.05 6.26
CA LYS A 483 -36.83 -49.30 7.13
C LYS A 483 -37.38 -47.98 7.65
N VAL A 484 -38.28 -47.31 6.93
CA VAL A 484 -38.90 -46.04 7.37
C VAL A 484 -39.57 -46.17 8.74
N LEU A 485 -39.94 -47.39 9.13
CA LEU A 485 -40.46 -47.73 10.45
C LEU A 485 -39.47 -47.61 11.63
N THR A 486 -38.17 -47.73 11.40
CA THR A 486 -37.18 -47.78 12.49
C THR A 486 -36.78 -46.41 13.04
N CYS A 487 -37.18 -45.33 12.37
CA CYS A 487 -36.71 -43.99 12.70
C CYS A 487 -37.73 -43.12 13.47
N THR A 488 -39.00 -43.56 13.63
CA THR A 488 -40.06 -42.71 14.19
C THR A 488 -40.58 -43.10 15.58
N HIS A 489 -40.03 -44.12 16.25
CA HIS A 489 -40.48 -44.47 17.60
C HIS A 489 -39.37 -44.54 18.64
N THR A 490 -39.22 -43.43 19.36
CA THR A 490 -38.85 -43.41 20.78
C THR A 490 -39.75 -44.39 21.53
N ILE A 491 -39.13 -45.38 22.17
CA ILE A 491 -39.61 -46.12 23.36
C ILE A 491 -41.09 -46.50 23.33
N ILE A 492 -41.44 -47.63 22.68
CA ILE A 492 -42.55 -48.47 23.17
C ILE A 492 -42.10 -49.94 23.09
N THR A 493 -42.08 -50.57 24.26
CA THR A 493 -41.79 -51.98 24.50
C THR A 493 -42.92 -52.88 23.99
N SER A 494 -42.94 -53.22 22.70
CA SER A 494 -43.51 -54.50 22.21
C SER A 494 -43.08 -54.75 20.75
N PRO A 495 -42.36 -55.84 20.42
CA PRO A 495 -41.72 -56.01 19.10
C PRO A 495 -42.64 -56.42 17.93
N CYS A 496 -43.93 -56.69 18.14
CA CYS A 496 -44.69 -57.54 17.19
C CYS A 496 -45.96 -56.95 16.54
N MET A 497 -46.40 -55.72 16.86
CA MET A 497 -47.72 -55.25 16.37
C MET A 497 -47.75 -53.95 15.55
N TYR A 498 -46.61 -53.31 15.33
CA TYR A 498 -46.56 -52.06 14.56
C TYR A 498 -45.49 -52.08 13.46
N GLN A 499 -45.09 -53.27 13.00
CA GLN A 499 -44.04 -53.45 11.98
C GLN A 499 -44.49 -53.20 10.53
N ALA A 500 -45.79 -53.02 10.26
CA ALA A 500 -46.33 -53.09 8.90
C ALA A 500 -47.10 -51.87 8.40
N GLY A 501 -47.29 -50.81 9.21
CA GLY A 501 -48.21 -49.71 8.86
C GLY A 501 -47.99 -49.07 7.48
N HIS A 502 -46.73 -48.79 7.10
CA HIS A 502 -46.42 -48.22 5.79
C HIS A 502 -46.33 -49.26 4.66
N LEU A 503 -46.12 -50.54 5.00
CA LEU A 503 -46.05 -51.62 4.02
C LEU A 503 -47.46 -51.97 3.52
N HIS A 504 -48.45 -51.98 4.43
CA HIS A 504 -49.87 -52.11 4.11
C HIS A 504 -50.36 -51.00 3.16
N LEU A 505 -49.87 -49.77 3.34
CA LEU A 505 -50.20 -48.65 2.44
C LEU A 505 -49.74 -48.93 1.00
N VAL A 506 -48.61 -49.58 0.80
CA VAL A 506 -48.00 -49.85 -0.52
C VAL A 506 -48.40 -51.22 -1.09
N LYS A 507 -49.26 -51.96 -0.38
CA LYS A 507 -49.78 -53.26 -0.81
C LYS A 507 -50.36 -53.26 -2.23
N PRO A 508 -51.20 -52.28 -2.67
CA PRO A 508 -51.72 -52.25 -4.03
C PRO A 508 -50.62 -52.23 -5.11
N TYR A 509 -49.58 -51.42 -4.90
CA TYR A 509 -48.41 -51.41 -5.78
C TYR A 509 -47.68 -52.76 -5.79
N MET A 510 -47.46 -53.34 -4.61
CA MET A 510 -46.74 -54.61 -4.48
C MET A 510 -47.44 -55.75 -5.21
N VAL A 511 -48.77 -55.85 -5.10
CA VAL A 511 -49.58 -56.84 -5.82
C VAL A 511 -49.41 -56.69 -7.34
N ALA A 512 -49.39 -55.46 -7.85
CA ALA A 512 -49.25 -55.24 -9.29
C ALA A 512 -47.85 -55.54 -9.84
N VAL A 513 -46.81 -55.40 -9.04
CA VAL A 513 -45.43 -55.73 -9.44
C VAL A 513 -45.03 -57.15 -9.06
N GLN A 514 -45.92 -57.91 -8.42
CA GLN A 514 -45.65 -59.27 -7.96
C GLN A 514 -45.30 -60.23 -9.10
N SER A 515 -45.85 -60.00 -10.30
CA SER A 515 -45.55 -60.75 -11.52
C SER A 515 -44.07 -60.74 -11.91
N ASN A 516 -43.28 -59.77 -11.42
CA ASN A 516 -41.83 -59.74 -11.61
C ASN A 516 -41.08 -60.75 -10.71
N ASN A 517 -41.80 -61.48 -9.85
CA ASN A 517 -41.31 -62.53 -8.95
C ASN A 517 -40.07 -62.10 -8.14
N VAL A 518 -40.12 -60.90 -7.54
CA VAL A 518 -39.01 -60.33 -6.76
C VAL A 518 -39.12 -60.78 -5.30
N ALA A 519 -38.05 -61.41 -4.77
CA ALA A 519 -38.01 -61.97 -3.42
C ALA A 519 -38.48 -61.03 -2.31
N ALA A 520 -37.95 -59.80 -2.28
CA ALA A 520 -38.34 -58.83 -1.27
C ALA A 520 -39.83 -58.46 -1.33
N VAL A 521 -40.42 -58.39 -2.53
CA VAL A 521 -41.85 -58.10 -2.73
C VAL A 521 -42.70 -59.27 -2.25
N ASN A 522 -42.35 -60.49 -2.67
CA ASN A 522 -43.07 -61.71 -2.30
C ASN A 522 -43.03 -61.95 -0.78
N GLU A 523 -41.86 -61.81 -0.15
CA GLU A 523 -41.73 -61.96 1.31
C GLU A 523 -42.54 -60.92 2.09
N ALA A 524 -42.60 -59.69 1.59
CA ALA A 524 -43.33 -58.61 2.21
C ALA A 524 -44.84 -58.76 2.02
N LEU A 525 -45.32 -59.16 0.84
CA LEU A 525 -46.73 -59.47 0.58
C LEU A 525 -47.19 -60.68 1.38
N ASN A 526 -46.41 -61.77 1.39
CA ASN A 526 -46.72 -62.95 2.17
C ASN A 526 -46.78 -62.62 3.67
N GLY A 527 -45.90 -61.74 4.16
CA GLY A 527 -45.98 -61.20 5.52
C GLY A 527 -47.29 -60.45 5.79
N ILE A 528 -47.70 -59.57 4.88
CA ILE A 528 -48.97 -58.83 4.97
C ILE A 528 -50.17 -59.78 5.00
N TYR A 529 -50.23 -60.78 4.10
CA TYR A 529 -51.35 -61.73 4.07
C TYR A 529 -51.45 -62.59 5.33
N VAL A 530 -50.30 -62.95 5.93
CA VAL A 530 -50.28 -63.65 7.23
C VAL A 530 -50.82 -62.76 8.35
N GLU A 531 -50.49 -61.47 8.35
CA GLU A 531 -51.00 -60.51 9.35
C GLU A 531 -52.50 -60.20 9.18
N GLU A 532 -52.99 -60.15 7.94
CA GLU A 532 -54.40 -59.89 7.61
C GLU A 532 -55.30 -61.14 7.68
N GLU A 533 -54.73 -62.33 7.92
CA GLU A 533 -55.43 -63.62 7.89
C GLU A 533 -56.04 -63.98 6.51
N ASP A 534 -55.51 -63.40 5.42
CA ASP A 534 -55.95 -63.66 4.03
C ASP A 534 -55.20 -64.88 3.45
N TYR A 535 -55.58 -66.07 3.92
CA TYR A 535 -54.93 -67.33 3.54
C TYR A 535 -55.16 -67.74 2.09
N ASP A 536 -56.28 -67.31 1.49
CA ASP A 536 -56.60 -67.62 0.09
C ASP A 536 -55.61 -66.91 -0.84
N ARG A 537 -55.37 -65.60 -0.62
CA ARG A 537 -54.36 -64.86 -1.39
C ARG A 537 -52.94 -65.27 -1.06
N LEU A 538 -52.64 -65.63 0.20
CA LEU A 538 -51.33 -66.16 0.56
C LEU A 538 -51.01 -67.43 -0.23
N ARG A 539 -51.99 -68.32 -0.37
CA ARG A 539 -51.84 -69.56 -1.14
C ARG A 539 -51.62 -69.28 -2.62
N GLU A 540 -52.45 -68.42 -3.22
CA GLU A 540 -52.30 -68.00 -4.62
C GLU A 540 -50.92 -67.36 -4.88
N SER A 541 -50.49 -66.49 -3.95
CA SER A 541 -49.19 -65.82 -3.99
C SER A 541 -48.02 -66.81 -3.99
N VAL A 542 -48.02 -67.78 -3.08
CA VAL A 542 -46.97 -68.80 -2.93
C VAL A 542 -46.95 -69.80 -4.08
N ASP A 543 -48.12 -70.18 -4.60
CA ASP A 543 -48.24 -71.16 -5.68
C ASP A 543 -47.76 -70.58 -7.02
N ILE A 544 -47.96 -69.28 -7.26
CA ILE A 544 -47.60 -68.59 -8.52
C ILE A 544 -46.18 -67.99 -8.46
N HIS A 545 -45.77 -67.45 -7.31
CA HIS A 545 -44.52 -66.68 -7.15
C HIS A 545 -43.62 -67.35 -6.10
N ASP A 546 -42.71 -68.20 -6.58
CA ASP A 546 -41.89 -69.11 -5.76
C ASP A 546 -40.61 -68.48 -5.17
N ASN A 547 -40.24 -67.28 -5.60
CA ASN A 547 -39.02 -66.61 -5.17
C ASN A 547 -39.24 -65.92 -3.81
N PHE A 548 -39.07 -66.63 -2.70
CA PHE A 548 -39.11 -66.09 -1.33
C PHE A 548 -38.50 -67.08 -0.32
N ASP A 549 -38.18 -66.63 0.90
CA ASP A 549 -37.76 -67.54 1.98
C ASP A 549 -38.92 -68.43 2.49
N GLN A 550 -39.02 -69.63 1.92
CA GLN A 550 -40.04 -70.63 2.27
C GLN A 550 -39.94 -71.10 3.72
N ILE A 551 -38.72 -71.26 4.24
CA ILE A 551 -38.49 -71.75 5.60
C ILE A 551 -38.87 -70.65 6.60
N GLY A 552 -38.43 -69.42 6.36
CA GLY A 552 -38.76 -68.27 7.19
C GLY A 552 -40.25 -67.93 7.19
N LEU A 553 -40.94 -68.13 6.06
CA LEU A 553 -42.40 -67.96 6.00
C LEU A 553 -43.12 -69.04 6.83
N ALA A 554 -42.77 -70.31 6.65
CA ALA A 554 -43.39 -71.41 7.41
C ALA A 554 -43.19 -71.26 8.92
N GLN A 555 -42.00 -70.79 9.36
CA GLN A 555 -41.73 -70.48 10.77
C GLN A 555 -42.60 -69.33 11.29
N ARG A 556 -42.78 -68.26 10.52
CA ARG A 556 -43.63 -67.12 10.88
C ARG A 556 -45.10 -67.50 10.99
N VAL A 557 -45.61 -68.25 10.02
CA VAL A 557 -46.97 -68.80 10.05
C VAL A 557 -47.17 -69.63 11.31
N LYS A 558 -46.28 -70.61 11.57
CA LYS A 558 -46.33 -71.44 12.79
C LYS A 558 -46.34 -70.61 14.08
N PHE A 559 -45.54 -69.55 14.14
CA PHE A 559 -45.47 -68.68 15.31
C PHE A 559 -46.77 -67.89 15.53
N PHE A 560 -47.34 -67.31 14.47
CA PHE A 560 -48.62 -66.58 14.53
C PHE A 560 -49.77 -67.49 15.01
N TYR A 561 -49.85 -68.72 14.50
CA TYR A 561 -50.86 -69.71 14.91
C TYR A 561 -50.73 -70.17 16.37
N LEU A 562 -49.54 -70.09 16.98
CA LEU A 562 -49.30 -70.53 18.36
C LEU A 562 -49.67 -69.47 19.42
N PHE A 563 -49.76 -68.20 19.04
CA PHE A 563 -49.94 -67.08 19.99
C PHE A 563 -51.28 -66.34 19.89
N ILE A 564 -52.11 -66.62 18.87
CA ILE A 564 -53.47 -66.08 18.77
C ILE A 564 -54.47 -67.15 19.24
N PRO A 565 -55.09 -67.01 20.43
CA PRO A 565 -56.06 -67.95 20.93
C PRO A 565 -57.41 -67.63 20.27
N ASN A 566 -57.63 -68.17 19.08
CA ASN A 566 -58.92 -68.44 18.40
C ASN A 566 -58.76 -68.18 16.91
N HIS A 567 -58.52 -69.24 16.12
CA HIS A 567 -59.45 -69.71 15.09
C HIS A 567 -58.87 -70.90 14.33
N SER A 568 -59.78 -71.62 13.71
CA SER A 568 -59.71 -73.02 13.33
C SER A 568 -58.91 -73.29 12.06
N ILE A 569 -58.14 -74.39 12.09
CA ILE A 569 -57.88 -75.36 11.01
C ILE A 569 -57.53 -74.77 9.63
N ILE A 570 -56.27 -74.92 9.21
CA ILE A 570 -55.86 -75.55 7.94
C ILE A 570 -54.36 -75.89 8.06
N VAL A 571 -54.03 -77.17 7.81
CA VAL A 571 -52.67 -77.75 7.72
C VAL A 571 -52.34 -77.95 6.25
#